data_AF-A0A662DWH6-F1
#
_entry.id   AF-A0A662DWH6-F1
#
_cell.length_a   1.000
_cell.length_b   1.000
_cell.length_c   1.000
_cell.angle_alpha   90.00
_cell.angle_beta   90.00
_cell.angle_gamma   90.00
#
_symmetry.space_group_name_H-M   'P 1'
#
loop_
_entity.id
_entity.type
_entity.pdbx_description
1 polymer ?
#
loop_
_entity_poly.entity_id
_entity_poly.type
_entity_poly.pdbx_seq_one_letter_code
_entity_poly.pdbx_strand_id
1 'polypeptide(L)'
;MILLLNLMIFSRISHEPINFHNFRLPDMLIALFVAVGLLFIFTGIVPAIHSDLLHNITANTLIALAFAYFMQGLAVAVFFLNRIKMHPLLRLACFIFIFIQPGPFLVTALGFADIWVEFRKRSFIINKK
;
A
#
# COMPACT_ATOMS: atom_id res chain seq x y z
N MET A 1 22.03 5.08 -22.69
CA MET A 1 23.17 4.32 -22.14
C MET A 1 23.12 4.22 -20.61
N ILE A 2 22.97 5.34 -19.88
CA ILE A 2 22.85 5.36 -18.40
C ILE A 2 21.62 4.58 -17.88
N LEU A 3 20.48 4.65 -18.60
CA LEU A 3 19.27 3.90 -18.24
C LEU A 3 19.46 2.37 -18.31
N LEU A 4 20.16 1.88 -19.34
CA LEU A 4 20.46 0.45 -19.50
C LEU A 4 21.45 -0.03 -18.43
N LEU A 5 22.41 0.82 -18.06
CA LEU A 5 23.34 0.53 -16.97
C LEU A 5 22.61 0.42 -15.63
N ASN A 6 21.70 1.35 -15.32
CA ASN A 6 20.87 1.29 -14.11
C ASN A 6 19.96 0.06 -14.09
N LEU A 7 19.39 -0.33 -15.23
CA LEU A 7 18.56 -1.54 -15.34
C LEU A 7 19.36 -2.83 -15.17
N MET A 8 20.58 -2.89 -15.71
CA MET A 8 21.46 -4.06 -15.53
C MET A 8 21.94 -4.19 -14.07
N ILE A 9 22.23 -3.08 -13.40
CA ILE A 9 22.60 -3.07 -11.98
C ILE A 9 21.41 -3.48 -11.12
N PHE A 10 20.22 -2.94 -11.38
CA PHE A 10 18.99 -3.31 -10.66
C PHE A 10 18.61 -4.79 -10.87
N SER A 11 18.77 -5.30 -12.08
CA SER A 11 18.56 -6.72 -12.42
C SER A 11 19.55 -7.65 -11.74
N ARG A 12 20.79 -7.20 -11.50
CA ARG A 12 21.82 -7.99 -10.80
C ARG A 12 21.71 -7.93 -9.28
N ILE A 13 21.09 -6.90 -8.72
CA ILE A 13 20.86 -6.78 -7.27
C ILE A 13 19.59 -7.52 -6.85
N SER A 14 18.61 -7.66 -7.75
CA SER A 14 17.32 -8.32 -7.50
C SER A 14 17.39 -9.85 -7.65
N HIS A 15 18.38 -10.51 -7.03
CA HIS A 15 18.54 -11.98 -7.09
C HIS A 15 17.50 -12.75 -6.25
N GLU A 16 16.84 -12.09 -5.31
CA GLU A 16 15.71 -12.65 -4.57
C GLU A 16 14.42 -12.24 -5.30
N PRO A 17 13.56 -13.17 -5.77
CA PRO A 17 12.26 -12.80 -6.28
C PRO A 17 11.52 -12.04 -5.18
N ILE A 18 11.26 -10.74 -5.40
CA ILE A 18 10.55 -9.90 -4.43
C ILE A 18 9.24 -10.61 -4.13
N ASN A 19 9.17 -11.20 -2.94
CA ASN A 19 8.04 -12.01 -2.52
C ASN A 19 6.92 -11.03 -2.11
N PHE A 20 6.30 -10.41 -3.12
CA PHE A 20 5.27 -9.38 -2.97
C PHE A 20 4.15 -9.81 -2.03
N HIS A 21 3.89 -11.12 -1.99
CA HIS A 21 2.96 -11.75 -1.07
C HIS A 21 3.21 -11.40 0.41
N ASN A 22 4.48 -11.26 0.81
CA ASN A 22 4.88 -10.98 2.20
C ASN A 22 5.21 -9.50 2.42
N PHE A 23 4.93 -8.63 1.44
CA PHE A 23 5.18 -7.20 1.59
C PHE A 23 4.31 -6.62 2.71
N ARG A 24 4.95 -6.14 3.77
CA ARG A 24 4.30 -5.50 4.92
C ARG A 24 5.12 -4.28 5.30
N LEU A 25 4.44 -3.17 5.52
CA LEU A 25 5.08 -1.94 5.97
C LEU A 25 5.38 -2.00 7.47
N PRO A 26 6.45 -1.32 7.93
CA PRO A 26 6.73 -1.16 9.37
C PRO A 26 5.54 -0.54 10.12
N ASP A 27 5.21 -1.08 11.29
CA ASP A 27 4.07 -0.63 12.09
C ASP A 27 4.20 0.85 12.53
N MET A 28 5.43 1.38 12.63
CA MET A 28 5.71 2.79 12.93
C MET A 28 5.13 3.76 11.89
N LEU A 29 4.90 3.31 10.65
CA LEU A 29 4.29 4.13 9.60
C LEU A 29 2.83 4.47 9.89
N ILE A 30 2.14 3.75 10.78
CA ILE A 30 0.79 4.14 11.23
C ILE A 30 0.88 5.48 11.96
N ALA A 31 1.80 5.58 12.93
CA ALA A 31 1.97 6.79 13.71
C ALA A 31 2.36 7.97 12.80
N LEU A 32 3.23 7.74 11.82
CA LEU A 32 3.58 8.74 10.82
C LEU A 32 2.36 9.16 9.98
N PHE A 33 1.56 8.22 9.48
CA PHE A 33 0.35 8.50 8.70
C PHE A 33 -0.65 9.34 9.51
N VAL A 34 -0.91 8.98 10.77
CA VAL A 34 -1.80 9.73 11.66
C VAL A 34 -1.23 11.13 11.94
N ALA A 35 0.06 11.25 12.26
CA ALA A 35 0.69 12.53 12.56
C ALA A 35 0.66 13.49 11.35
N VAL A 36 1.02 13.00 10.16
CA VAL A 36 0.99 13.81 8.92
C VAL A 36 -0.46 14.13 8.52
N GLY A 37 -1.39 13.19 8.72
CA GLY A 37 -2.82 13.39 8.48
C GLY A 37 -3.40 14.51 9.33
N LEU A 38 -3.10 14.50 10.62
CA LEU A 38 -3.50 15.58 11.53
C LEU A 38 -2.87 16.92 11.12
N LEU A 39 -1.57 16.93 10.79
CA LEU A 39 -0.88 18.18 10.39
C LEU A 39 -1.46 18.74 9.08
N PHE A 40 -1.81 17.90 8.11
CA PHE A 40 -2.52 18.30 6.90
C PHE A 40 -3.87 18.95 7.20
N ILE A 41 -4.67 18.35 8.09
CA ILE A 41 -5.98 18.88 8.50
C ILE A 41 -5.82 20.22 9.23
N PHE A 42 -4.90 20.30 10.19
CA PHE A 42 -4.68 21.54 10.95
C PHE A 42 -4.16 22.69 10.08
N THR A 43 -3.23 22.42 9.15
CA THR A 43 -2.74 23.45 8.21
C THR A 43 -3.81 23.92 7.23
N GLY A 44 -4.81 23.09 6.91
CA GLY A 44 -5.93 23.47 6.04
C GLY A 44 -7.06 24.22 6.75
N ILE A 45 -7.30 23.95 8.04
CA ILE A 45 -8.47 24.46 8.77
C ILE A 45 -8.11 25.61 9.73
N VAL A 46 -6.96 25.55 10.39
CA VAL A 46 -6.58 26.51 11.44
C VAL A 46 -5.78 27.66 10.83
N PRO A 47 -6.32 28.89 10.78
CA PRO A 47 -5.63 30.01 10.12
C PRO A 47 -4.30 30.37 10.78
N ALA A 48 -4.17 30.17 12.10
CA ALA A 48 -2.96 30.49 12.87
C ALA A 48 -1.73 29.62 12.51
N ILE A 49 -1.95 28.45 11.91
CA ILE A 49 -0.89 27.49 11.54
C ILE A 49 -0.89 27.26 10.02
N HIS A 50 -1.67 28.05 9.29
CA HIS A 50 -1.80 27.91 7.85
C HIS A 50 -0.50 28.33 7.15
N SER A 51 0.04 27.43 6.34
CA SER A 51 1.20 27.67 5.50
C SER A 51 1.07 26.80 4.26
N ASP A 52 1.04 27.44 3.08
CA ASP A 52 0.92 26.73 1.79
C ASP A 52 2.03 25.69 1.60
N LEU A 53 3.25 26.01 2.06
CA LEU A 53 4.39 25.10 1.96
C LEU A 53 4.16 23.84 2.82
N LEU A 54 3.77 24.00 4.09
CA LEU A 54 3.53 22.88 4.99
C LEU A 54 2.33 22.04 4.54
N HIS A 55 1.28 22.70 4.03
CA HIS A 55 0.10 22.03 3.50
C HIS A 55 0.46 21.16 2.29
N ASN A 56 1.25 21.69 1.36
CA ASN A 56 1.72 20.94 0.19
C ASN A 56 2.65 19.78 0.56
N ILE A 57 3.57 19.97 1.52
CA ILE A 57 4.47 18.90 1.99
C ILE A 57 3.68 17.76 2.62
N THR A 58 2.70 18.08 3.48
CA THR A 58 1.87 17.06 4.12
C THR A 58 0.96 16.35 3.14
N ALA A 59 0.38 17.05 2.17
CA ALA A 59 -0.40 16.45 1.09
C ALA A 59 0.42 15.44 0.29
N ASN A 60 1.62 15.83 -0.18
CA ASN A 60 2.49 14.93 -0.95
C ASN A 60 2.96 13.73 -0.12
N THR A 61 3.25 13.94 1.16
CA THR A 61 3.64 12.87 2.08
C THR A 61 2.49 11.89 2.31
N LEU A 62 1.24 12.38 2.47
CA LEU A 62 0.06 11.53 2.55
C LEU A 62 -0.18 10.73 1.27
N ILE A 63 0.02 11.33 0.10
CA ILE A 63 -0.08 10.63 -1.19
C ILE A 63 0.96 9.50 -1.27
N ALA A 64 2.20 9.76 -0.87
CA ALA A 64 3.26 8.75 -0.85
C ALA A 64 2.93 7.60 0.14
N LEU A 65 2.45 7.93 1.34
CA LEU A 65 2.02 6.92 2.32
C LEU A 65 0.80 6.13 1.83
N ALA A 66 -0.18 6.79 1.21
CA ALA A 66 -1.34 6.12 0.63
C ALA A 66 -0.91 5.13 -0.47
N PHE A 67 0.06 5.50 -1.31
CA PHE A 67 0.61 4.59 -2.31
C PHE A 67 1.36 3.41 -1.68
N ALA A 68 2.10 3.63 -0.60
CA ALA A 68 2.75 2.54 0.14
C ALA A 68 1.69 1.56 0.71
N TYR A 69 0.64 2.08 1.35
CA TYR A 69 -0.45 1.24 1.86
C TYR A 69 -1.26 0.57 0.75
N PHE A 70 -1.41 1.21 -0.41
CA PHE A 70 -1.98 0.58 -1.61
C PHE A 70 -1.18 -0.65 -2.04
N MET A 71 0.17 -0.57 -2.05
CA MET A 71 1.02 -1.72 -2.36
C MET A 71 0.86 -2.86 -1.36
N GLN A 72 0.75 -2.55 -0.07
CA GLN A 72 0.43 -3.55 0.95
C GLN A 72 -0.98 -4.15 0.73
N GLY A 73 -1.96 -3.32 0.37
CA GLY A 73 -3.32 -3.77 0.04
C GLY A 73 -3.35 -4.71 -1.16
N LEU A 74 -2.57 -4.41 -2.20
CA LEU A 74 -2.40 -5.30 -3.36
C LEU A 74 -1.80 -6.65 -2.95
N ALA A 75 -0.80 -6.67 -2.06
CA ALA A 75 -0.24 -7.92 -1.55
C ALA A 75 -1.30 -8.78 -0.85
N VAL A 76 -2.17 -8.15 -0.06
CA VAL A 76 -3.31 -8.82 0.60
C VAL A 76 -4.35 -9.29 -0.42
N ALA A 77 -4.70 -8.47 -1.41
CA ALA A 77 -5.63 -8.85 -2.46
C ALA A 77 -5.11 -10.06 -3.25
N VAL A 78 -3.84 -10.04 -3.67
CA VAL A 78 -3.19 -11.16 -4.37
C VAL A 78 -3.17 -12.41 -3.49
N PHE A 79 -2.92 -12.29 -2.19
CA PHE A 79 -3.00 -13.41 -1.26
C PHE A 79 -4.39 -14.09 -1.30
N PHE A 80 -5.46 -13.31 -1.17
CA PHE A 80 -6.83 -13.84 -1.21
C PHE A 80 -7.21 -14.41 -2.58
N LEU A 81 -6.85 -13.73 -3.68
CA LEU A 81 -7.10 -14.22 -5.05
C LEU A 81 -6.40 -15.56 -5.33
N ASN A 82 -5.22 -15.78 -4.75
CA ASN A 82 -4.51 -17.06 -4.85
C ASN A 82 -5.15 -18.13 -3.95
N ARG A 83 -5.59 -17.76 -2.74
CA ARG A 83 -6.23 -18.68 -1.80
C ARG A 83 -7.56 -19.24 -2.32
N ILE A 84 -8.36 -18.39 -2.98
CA ILE A 84 -9.68 -18.77 -3.52
C ILE A 84 -9.56 -19.61 -4.81
N LYS A 85 -8.33 -19.85 -5.31
CA LYS A 85 -8.06 -20.54 -6.60
C LYS A 85 -8.89 -19.96 -7.75
N MET A 86 -9.00 -18.64 -7.78
CA MET A 86 -9.88 -17.91 -8.66
C MET A 86 -9.50 -18.09 -10.14
N HIS A 87 -10.51 -18.26 -11.01
CA HIS A 87 -10.31 -18.43 -12.44
C HIS A 87 -9.59 -17.21 -13.05
N PRO A 88 -8.68 -17.37 -14.04
CA PRO A 88 -7.87 -16.28 -14.59
C PRO A 88 -8.67 -15.08 -15.13
N LEU A 89 -9.82 -15.33 -15.77
CA LEU A 89 -10.70 -14.26 -16.26
C LEU A 89 -11.28 -13.40 -15.12
N LEU A 90 -11.71 -14.04 -14.03
CA LEU A 90 -12.30 -13.32 -12.90
C LEU A 90 -11.21 -12.58 -12.11
N ARG A 91 -10.00 -13.14 -12.05
CA ARG A 91 -8.82 -12.46 -11.53
C ARG A 91 -8.51 -11.18 -12.32
N LEU A 92 -8.55 -11.22 -13.65
CA LEU A 92 -8.35 -10.04 -14.50
C LEU A 92 -9.44 -8.99 -14.24
N ALA A 93 -10.71 -9.40 -14.16
CA ALA A 93 -11.82 -8.50 -13.85
C ALA A 93 -11.65 -7.81 -12.49
N CYS A 94 -11.22 -8.54 -11.45
CA CYS A 94 -10.91 -7.95 -10.15
C CYS A 94 -9.76 -6.94 -10.23
N PHE A 95 -8.69 -7.24 -10.98
CA PHE A 95 -7.61 -6.27 -11.17
C PHE A 95 -8.07 -5.01 -11.88
N ILE A 96 -8.88 -5.12 -12.93
CA ILE A 96 -9.46 -3.96 -13.61
C ILE A 96 -10.29 -3.13 -12.61
N PHE A 97 -11.13 -3.79 -11.80
CA PHE A 97 -11.94 -3.12 -10.78
C PHE A 97 -11.09 -2.40 -9.72
N ILE A 98 -9.94 -2.96 -9.33
CA ILE A 98 -9.02 -2.34 -8.38
C ILE A 98 -8.50 -0.99 -8.89
N PHE A 99 -8.33 -0.80 -10.20
CA PHE A 99 -7.82 0.45 -10.76
C PHE A 99 -8.92 1.46 -11.13
N ILE A 100 -10.18 1.03 -11.14
CA ILE A 100 -11.34 1.91 -11.37
C ILE A 100 -11.82 2.45 -10.03
N GLN A 101 -12.09 3.76 -9.93
CA GLN A 101 -12.60 4.34 -8.68
C GLN A 101 -13.94 3.71 -8.27
N PRO A 102 -14.14 3.34 -6.98
CA PRO A 102 -13.30 3.64 -5.81
C PRO A 102 -12.25 2.55 -5.46
N GLY A 103 -11.99 1.60 -6.34
CA GLY A 103 -11.10 0.46 -6.16
C GLY A 103 -9.76 0.76 -5.47
N PRO A 104 -8.98 1.78 -5.91
CA PRO A 104 -7.69 2.07 -5.30
C PRO A 104 -7.82 2.46 -3.82
N PHE A 105 -8.86 3.24 -3.47
CA PHE A 105 -9.11 3.63 -2.09
C PHE A 105 -9.46 2.42 -1.20
N LEU A 106 -10.29 1.49 -1.72
CA LEU A 106 -10.62 0.26 -1.00
C LEU A 106 -9.38 -0.59 -0.77
N VAL A 107 -8.51 -0.72 -1.78
CA VAL A 107 -7.26 -1.50 -1.64
C VAL A 107 -6.29 -0.83 -0.67
N THR A 108 -6.12 0.49 -0.71
CA THR A 108 -5.33 1.22 0.29
C THR A 108 -5.87 0.99 1.70
N ALA A 109 -7.18 1.06 1.88
CA ALA A 109 -7.82 0.79 3.18
C ALA A 109 -7.61 -0.66 3.63
N LEU A 110 -7.65 -1.63 2.71
CA LEU A 110 -7.31 -3.03 3.02
C LEU A 110 -5.85 -3.17 3.48
N GLY A 111 -4.91 -2.48 2.82
CA GLY A 111 -3.50 -2.48 3.22
C GLY A 111 -3.26 -1.86 4.60
N PHE A 112 -3.97 -0.77 4.90
CA PHE A 112 -3.96 -0.14 6.22
C PHE A 112 -4.58 -1.06 7.30
N ALA A 113 -5.71 -1.69 7.01
CA ALA A 113 -6.39 -2.62 7.92
C ALA A 113 -5.57 -3.89 8.21
N ASP A 114 -4.75 -4.35 7.26
CA ASP A 114 -3.90 -5.54 7.41
C ASP A 114 -2.90 -5.40 8.58
N ILE A 115 -2.55 -4.17 8.99
CA ILE A 115 -1.62 -3.94 10.09
C ILE A 115 -2.22 -4.39 11.43
N TRP A 116 -3.52 -4.16 11.66
CA TRP A 116 -4.20 -4.59 12.89
C TRP A 116 -4.75 -6.02 12.79
N VAL A 117 -5.34 -6.38 11.66
CA VAL A 117 -6.05 -7.65 11.53
C VAL A 117 -5.09 -8.82 11.28
N GLU A 118 -3.93 -8.55 10.69
CA GLU A 118 -2.95 -9.54 10.24
C GLU A 118 -3.61 -10.66 9.41
N PHE A 119 -4.31 -10.28 8.33
CA PHE A 119 -5.13 -11.20 7.53
C PHE A 119 -4.33 -12.42 7.04
N ARG A 120 -3.05 -12.21 6.72
CA ARG A 120 -2.11 -13.22 6.21
C ARG A 120 -1.61 -14.22 7.27
N LYS A 121 -1.51 -13.80 8.54
CA LYS A 121 -1.06 -14.67 9.64
C LYS A 121 -2.21 -15.49 10.22
N ARG A 122 -3.39 -14.87 10.37
CA ARG A 122 -4.60 -15.55 10.86
C ARG A 122 -5.08 -16.65 9.91
N SER A 123 -4.93 -16.47 8.60
CA SER A 123 -5.26 -17.50 7.61
C SER A 123 -4.45 -18.79 7.76
N PHE A 124 -3.19 -18.70 8.18
CA PHE A 124 -2.33 -19.87 8.39
C PHE A 124 -2.78 -20.68 9.63
N ILE A 125 -3.24 -20.00 10.67
CA ILE A 125 -3.69 -20.63 11.92
C ILE A 125 -5.02 -21.38 11.72
N ILE A 126 -5.96 -20.81 10.95
CA ILE A 126 -7.27 -21.43 10.70
C ILE A 126 -7.14 -22.71 9.87
N ASN A 127 -6.17 -22.79 8.94
CA ASN A 127 -6.00 -23.97 8.07
C ASN A 127 -5.26 -25.14 8.74
N LYS A 128 -4.80 -24.95 9.99
CA LYS A 128 -4.07 -25.97 10.78
C LYS A 128 -4.94 -26.60 11.88
N LYS A 129 -6.18 -26.14 12.04
CA LYS A 129 -7.22 -26.79 12.85
C LYS A 129 -8.16 -27.56 11.92
#